data_AF-A0A5U1Q941-F1
#
_entry.id   AF-A0A5U1Q941-F1
#
_cell.length_a   1.000
_cell.length_b   1.000
_cell.length_c   1.000
_cell.angle_alpha   90.00
_cell.angle_beta   90.00
_cell.angle_gamma   90.00
#
_symmetry.space_group_name_H-M   'P 1'
#
loop_
_entity.id
_entity.type
_entity.pdbx_description
1 polymer ?
#
loop_
_entity_poly.entity_id
_entity_poly.type
_entity_poly.pdbx_seq_one_letter_code
_entity_poly.pdbx_strand_id
1 'polypeptide(L)'
;MELQMKIPSINNQNISFPDRINAIDIIMKTYPDVTPYFFMEKPNIYDQKYISGITREQSVFKVNGYINKKAELTHYMQRMYSDSHINFKTISRDEANTSEGSWLTVITGKRPMGQFSVDSLYSPVLHSLLELPNIGCKIFPKED
;
A
#
# COMPACT_ATOMS: atom_id res chain seq x y z
N MET A 1 -7.92 30.97 20.28
CA MET A 1 -8.84 30.03 19.62
C MET A 1 -7.96 29.04 18.86
N GLU A 2 -7.61 27.93 19.51
CA GLU A 2 -6.76 26.91 18.91
C GLU A 2 -7.62 26.03 17.99
N LEU A 3 -7.28 26.00 16.70
CA LEU A 3 -7.85 25.07 15.75
C LEU A 3 -7.33 23.67 16.09
N GLN A 4 -8.11 22.89 16.84
CA GLN A 4 -7.92 21.45 16.93
C GLN A 4 -8.08 20.86 15.52
N MET A 5 -6.96 20.65 14.83
CA MET A 5 -6.91 19.75 13.69
C MET A 5 -7.32 18.36 14.19
N LYS A 6 -8.54 17.93 13.87
CA LYS A 6 -8.93 16.52 13.95
C LYS A 6 -8.07 15.76 12.96
N ILE A 7 -7.01 15.13 13.46
CA ILE A 7 -6.28 14.09 12.73
C ILE A 7 -7.31 12.97 12.50
N PRO A 8 -7.71 12.67 11.25
CA PRO A 8 -8.58 11.53 11.01
C PRO A 8 -7.84 10.27 11.47
N SER A 9 -8.53 9.43 12.24
CA SER A 9 -7.94 8.29 12.94
C SER A 9 -7.12 7.44 11.97
N ILE A 10 -5.86 7.20 12.33
CA ILE A 10 -5.07 6.12 11.75
C ILE A 10 -5.90 4.86 11.94
N ASN A 11 -6.26 4.21 10.83
CA ASN A 11 -7.05 2.99 10.84
C ASN A 11 -6.17 1.90 11.47
N ASN A 12 -6.21 1.75 12.80
CA ASN A 12 -5.48 0.75 13.59
C ASN A 12 -6.01 -0.69 13.38
N GLN A 13 -6.74 -0.93 12.29
CA GLN A 13 -7.28 -2.24 11.97
C GLN A 13 -6.30 -2.93 11.02
N ASN A 14 -5.73 -4.05 11.47
CA ASN A 14 -5.01 -4.96 10.57
C ASN A 14 -5.92 -5.29 9.38
N ILE A 15 -5.56 -4.80 8.19
CA ILE A 15 -6.32 -5.11 6.99
C ILE A 15 -5.94 -6.53 6.59
N SER A 16 -6.81 -7.49 6.90
CA SER A 16 -6.67 -8.86 6.40
C SER A 16 -7.38 -8.99 5.06
N PHE A 17 -6.65 -9.50 4.07
CA PHE A 17 -7.16 -9.79 2.74
C PHE A 17 -7.43 -11.30 2.60
N PRO A 18 -8.70 -11.75 2.50
CA PRO A 18 -9.02 -13.15 2.20
C PRO A 18 -8.35 -13.69 0.92
N ASP A 19 -8.13 -15.02 0.90
CA ASP A 19 -7.49 -15.76 -0.20
C ASP A 19 -8.18 -15.59 -1.57
N ARG A 20 -9.46 -15.21 -1.58
CA ARG A 20 -10.22 -14.83 -2.77
C ARG A 20 -10.75 -13.41 -2.59
N ILE A 21 -9.96 -12.43 -3.01
CA ILE A 21 -10.38 -11.03 -3.14
C ILE A 21 -10.43 -10.65 -4.61
N ASN A 22 -11.53 -10.02 -5.01
CA ASN A 22 -11.63 -9.42 -6.33
C ASN A 22 -10.85 -8.09 -6.36
N ALA A 23 -10.57 -7.59 -7.56
CA ALA A 23 -9.77 -6.38 -7.73
C ALA A 23 -10.42 -5.12 -7.12
N ILE A 24 -11.74 -5.08 -6.95
CA ILE A 24 -12.43 -3.90 -6.41
C ILE A 24 -12.27 -3.83 -4.89
N ASP A 25 -12.54 -4.93 -4.22
CA ASP A 25 -12.57 -5.01 -2.76
C ASP A 25 -11.23 -4.57 -2.16
N ILE A 26 -10.12 -4.89 -2.83
CA ILE A 26 -8.81 -4.48 -2.35
C ILE A 26 -8.62 -2.96 -2.43
N ILE A 27 -9.05 -2.35 -3.53
CA ILE A 27 -8.90 -0.90 -3.71
C ILE A 27 -9.83 -0.17 -2.76
N MET A 28 -11.07 -0.62 -2.61
CA MET A 28 -12.01 -0.01 -1.66
C MET A 28 -11.54 -0.12 -0.20
N LYS A 29 -10.81 -1.18 0.16
CA LYS A 29 -10.21 -1.31 1.51
C LYS A 29 -8.98 -0.43 1.69
N THR A 30 -8.14 -0.29 0.66
CA THR A 30 -6.87 0.45 0.75
C THR A 30 -7.02 1.94 0.52
N TYR A 31 -7.91 2.33 -0.39
CA TYR A 31 -8.23 3.71 -0.74
C TYR A 31 -9.75 3.91 -0.86
N PRO A 32 -10.47 4.06 0.27
CA PRO A 32 -11.94 4.16 0.28
C PRO A 32 -12.51 5.36 -0.50
N ASP A 33 -11.74 6.44 -0.61
CA ASP A 33 -12.14 7.68 -1.30
C ASP A 33 -11.88 7.64 -2.82
N VAL A 34 -11.53 6.47 -3.37
CA VAL A 34 -11.34 6.30 -4.81
C VAL A 34 -12.63 6.66 -5.56
N THR A 35 -12.50 7.41 -6.65
CA THR A 35 -13.66 7.78 -7.47
C THR A 35 -14.27 6.53 -8.11
N PRO A 36 -15.60 6.34 -8.10
CA PRO A 36 -16.24 5.16 -8.70
C PRO A 36 -15.88 4.95 -10.20
N TYR A 37 -15.61 6.04 -10.93
CA TYR A 37 -15.23 6.00 -12.34
C TYR A 37 -13.92 5.23 -12.59
N PHE A 38 -13.02 5.18 -11.59
CA PHE A 38 -11.77 4.41 -11.65
C PHE A 38 -12.03 2.95 -12.04
N PHE A 39 -13.09 2.33 -11.51
CA PHE A 39 -13.39 0.92 -11.73
C PHE A 39 -14.00 0.64 -13.12
N MET A 40 -14.67 1.64 -13.71
CA MET A 40 -15.30 1.52 -15.02
C MET A 40 -14.29 1.60 -16.17
N GLU A 41 -13.12 2.16 -15.92
CA GLU A 41 -12.05 2.27 -16.90
C GLU A 41 -11.35 0.94 -17.19
N LYS A 42 -10.75 0.86 -18.38
CA LYS A 42 -9.85 -0.23 -18.75
C LYS A 42 -8.57 -0.18 -17.91
N PRO A 43 -8.00 -1.34 -17.47
CA PRO A 43 -6.70 -1.37 -16.83
C PRO A 43 -5.63 -0.67 -17.69
N ASN A 44 -4.94 0.32 -17.10
CA ASN A 44 -3.89 1.05 -17.80
C ASN A 44 -2.63 0.16 -17.97
N ILE A 45 -1.59 0.67 -18.63
CA ILE A 45 -0.35 -0.11 -18.89
C ILE A 45 0.33 -0.63 -17.62
N TYR A 46 0.19 0.07 -16.49
CA TYR A 46 0.75 -0.31 -15.21
C TYR A 46 -0.12 -1.34 -14.49
N ASP A 47 -1.44 -1.13 -14.49
CA ASP A 47 -2.41 -2.08 -13.92
C ASP A 47 -2.33 -3.45 -14.61
N GLN A 48 -2.09 -3.46 -15.92
CA GLN A 48 -1.95 -4.68 -16.71
C GLN A 48 -0.80 -5.58 -16.26
N LYS A 49 0.15 -5.10 -15.44
CA LYS A 49 1.15 -5.96 -14.79
C LYS A 49 0.50 -6.90 -13.76
N TYR A 50 -0.55 -6.45 -13.10
CA TYR A 50 -1.12 -7.07 -11.90
C TYR A 50 -2.50 -7.70 -12.14
N ILE A 51 -3.30 -7.10 -13.01
CA ILE A 51 -4.68 -7.51 -13.29
C ILE A 51 -4.95 -7.72 -14.78
N SER A 52 -6.01 -8.44 -15.10
CA SER A 52 -6.52 -8.61 -16.47
C SER A 52 -8.05 -8.63 -16.49
N GLY A 53 -8.63 -7.84 -17.39
CA GLY A 53 -10.08 -7.72 -17.60
C GLY A 53 -10.40 -6.63 -18.62
N ILE A 54 -11.68 -6.49 -18.94
CA ILE A 54 -12.17 -5.43 -19.85
C ILE A 54 -12.16 -4.09 -19.12
N THR A 55 -12.70 -4.05 -17.90
CA THR A 55 -12.64 -2.94 -16.95
C THR A 55 -11.89 -3.36 -15.69
N ARG A 56 -11.46 -2.41 -14.86
CA ARG A 56 -10.88 -2.69 -13.55
C ARG A 56 -11.84 -3.43 -12.62
N GLU A 57 -13.14 -3.11 -12.70
CA GLU A 57 -14.21 -3.83 -11.99
C GLU A 57 -14.28 -5.30 -12.37
N GLN A 58 -14.22 -5.61 -13.67
CA GLN A 58 -14.31 -6.98 -14.19
C GLN A 58 -12.96 -7.71 -14.21
N SER A 59 -11.93 -7.13 -13.59
CA SER A 59 -10.58 -7.68 -13.65
C SER A 59 -10.32 -8.72 -12.58
N VAL A 60 -9.51 -9.71 -12.95
CA VAL A 60 -8.96 -10.72 -12.04
C VAL A 60 -7.47 -10.47 -11.82
N PHE A 61 -6.97 -10.85 -10.65
CA PHE A 61 -5.54 -10.82 -10.37
C PHE A 61 -4.78 -11.86 -11.17
N LYS A 62 -3.65 -11.45 -11.75
CA LYS A 62 -2.72 -12.36 -12.40
C LYS A 62 -1.96 -13.15 -11.33
N VAL A 63 -1.86 -14.47 -11.51
CA VAL A 63 -1.17 -15.36 -10.57
C VAL A 63 0.28 -14.92 -10.36
N ASN A 64 1.06 -14.78 -11.44
CA ASN A 64 2.46 -14.39 -11.35
C ASN A 64 2.68 -12.88 -11.21
N GLY A 65 1.74 -12.07 -11.72
CA GLY A 65 1.85 -10.62 -11.67
C GLY A 65 1.53 -10.06 -10.29
N TYR A 66 0.56 -10.63 -9.60
CA TYR A 66 0.03 -10.11 -8.35
C TYR A 66 0.05 -11.13 -7.22
N ILE A 67 -0.61 -12.29 -7.38
CA ILE A 67 -0.88 -13.22 -6.26
C ILE A 67 0.42 -13.72 -5.63
N ASN A 68 1.32 -14.29 -6.45
CA ASN A 68 2.59 -14.83 -5.98
C ASN A 68 3.52 -13.72 -5.47
N LYS A 69 3.53 -12.56 -6.15
CA LYS A 69 4.39 -11.44 -5.77
C LYS A 69 3.96 -10.81 -4.45
N LYS A 70 2.66 -10.66 -4.23
CA LYS A 70 2.10 -10.20 -2.95
C LYS A 70 2.47 -11.17 -1.82
N ALA A 71 2.30 -12.47 -2.03
CA ALA A 71 2.67 -13.47 -1.01
C ALA A 71 4.15 -13.41 -0.63
N GLU A 72 5.04 -13.31 -1.63
CA GLU A 72 6.48 -13.13 -1.43
C GLU A 72 6.80 -11.85 -0.64
N LEU A 73 6.18 -10.72 -1.03
CA LEU A 73 6.40 -9.42 -0.40
C LEU A 73 5.84 -9.38 1.03
N THR A 74 4.65 -9.92 1.27
CA THR A 74 4.08 -10.03 2.62
C THR A 74 5.02 -10.82 3.53
N HIS A 75 5.54 -11.96 3.07
CA HIS A 75 6.49 -12.75 3.85
C HIS A 75 7.80 -12.00 4.12
N TYR A 76 8.35 -11.32 3.10
CA TYR A 76 9.55 -10.50 3.25
C TYR A 76 9.33 -9.36 4.26
N MET A 77 8.23 -8.62 4.13
CA MET A 77 7.90 -7.49 4.99
C MET A 77 7.67 -7.94 6.44
N GLN A 78 6.97 -9.05 6.67
CA GLN A 78 6.79 -9.63 8.01
C GLN A 78 8.12 -9.99 8.67
N ARG A 79 9.08 -10.50 7.91
CA ARG A 79 10.43 -10.82 8.42
C ARG A 79 11.22 -9.58 8.82
N MET A 80 11.01 -8.47 8.11
CA MET A 80 11.72 -7.20 8.37
C MET A 80 11.03 -6.31 9.42
N TYR A 81 9.75 -6.56 9.67
CA TYR A 81 8.92 -5.74 10.53
C TYR A 81 9.40 -5.75 11.99
N SER A 82 9.39 -4.58 12.63
CA SER A 82 9.73 -4.40 14.04
C SER A 82 8.70 -3.52 14.74
N ASP A 83 8.14 -4.04 15.84
CA ASP A 83 7.22 -3.29 16.72
C ASP A 83 7.93 -2.19 17.54
N SER A 84 9.27 -2.13 17.50
CA SER A 84 10.06 -1.23 18.35
C SER A 84 10.24 0.15 17.71
N HIS A 85 9.23 1.00 17.88
CA HIS A 85 9.25 2.40 17.42
C HIS A 85 9.75 3.39 18.49
N ILE A 86 10.35 2.90 19.58
CA ILE A 86 10.40 3.67 20.85
C ILE A 86 11.54 4.69 20.90
N ASN A 87 12.54 4.63 20.01
CA ASN A 87 13.63 5.62 19.96
C ASN A 87 14.14 5.82 18.54
N PHE A 88 13.47 6.69 17.77
CA PHE A 88 13.91 7.01 16.41
C PHE A 88 15.29 7.67 16.41
N LYS A 89 16.15 7.17 15.53
CA LYS A 89 17.44 7.79 15.21
C LYS A 89 17.36 8.42 13.84
N THR A 90 18.16 9.46 13.60
CA THR A 90 18.31 10.02 12.26
C THR A 90 18.85 8.93 11.32
N ILE A 91 18.14 8.69 10.22
CA ILE A 91 18.61 7.83 9.14
C ILE A 91 19.40 8.65 8.12
N SER A 92 20.29 8.00 7.37
CA SER A 92 20.90 8.62 6.18
C SER A 92 19.84 8.81 5.09
N ARG A 93 20.02 9.85 4.26
CA ARG A 93 19.19 10.07 3.06
C ARG A 93 19.23 8.84 2.14
N ASP A 94 20.38 8.19 2.04
CA ASP A 94 20.59 7.06 1.12
C ASP A 94 19.80 5.81 1.53
N GLU A 95 19.40 5.70 2.80
CA GLU A 95 18.56 4.59 3.26
C GLU A 95 17.11 4.70 2.78
N ALA A 96 16.68 5.87 2.30
CA ALA A 96 15.31 6.15 1.90
C ALA A 96 15.21 6.85 0.52
N ASN A 97 16.25 6.73 -0.32
CA ASN A 97 16.27 7.34 -1.65
C ASN A 97 15.62 6.45 -2.74
N THR A 98 15.19 5.24 -2.40
CA THR A 98 14.41 4.35 -3.26
C THR A 98 13.01 4.14 -2.68
N SER A 99 12.06 3.72 -3.53
CA SER A 99 10.71 3.35 -3.07
C SER A 99 10.75 2.29 -1.97
N GLU A 100 11.60 1.26 -2.16
CA GLU A 100 11.84 0.21 -1.16
C GLU A 100 12.42 0.75 0.14
N GLY A 101 13.51 1.50 0.09
CA GLY A 101 14.10 2.10 1.28
C GLY A 101 13.10 3.00 2.03
N SER A 102 12.23 3.68 1.27
CA SER A 102 11.22 4.56 1.83
C SER A 102 10.26 3.87 2.79
N TRP A 103 9.67 2.73 2.41
CA TRP A 103 8.80 1.96 3.31
C TRP A 103 9.57 1.00 4.22
N LEU A 104 10.73 0.49 3.79
CA LEU A 104 11.51 -0.48 4.58
C LEU A 104 11.99 0.16 5.88
N THR A 105 12.50 1.39 5.82
CA THR A 105 12.92 2.14 7.01
C THR A 105 11.79 2.43 7.99
N VAL A 106 10.53 2.45 7.53
CA VAL A 106 9.35 2.60 8.39
C VAL A 106 9.04 1.26 9.08
N ILE A 107 8.88 0.19 8.31
CA ILE A 107 8.48 -1.12 8.86
C ILE A 107 9.55 -1.72 9.76
N THR A 108 10.84 -1.41 9.56
CA THR A 108 11.93 -1.82 10.45
C THR A 108 12.05 -0.92 11.70
N GLY A 109 11.14 0.03 11.89
CA GLY A 109 11.10 0.91 13.06
C GLY A 109 12.17 2.00 13.11
N LYS A 110 12.93 2.25 12.02
CA LYS A 110 13.99 3.26 12.02
C LYS A 110 13.45 4.69 12.04
N ARG A 111 12.27 4.91 11.44
CA ARG A 111 11.58 6.20 11.41
C ARG A 111 10.06 6.02 11.42
N PRO A 112 9.28 7.03 11.82
CA PRO A 112 7.83 6.90 11.93
C PRO A 112 7.08 6.99 10.60
N MET A 113 7.68 7.59 9.57
CA MET A 113 6.99 7.89 8.31
C MET A 113 7.95 7.88 7.12
N GLY A 114 7.44 7.43 5.99
CA GLY A 114 8.09 7.50 4.68
C GLY A 114 7.05 7.80 3.60
N GLN A 115 7.53 8.28 2.46
CA GLN A 115 6.70 8.56 1.29
C GLN A 115 7.32 7.89 0.06
N PHE A 116 6.47 7.29 -0.75
CA PHE A 116 6.82 6.74 -2.05
C PHE A 116 5.61 6.85 -2.98
N SER A 117 5.81 6.57 -4.27
CA SER A 117 4.74 6.54 -5.27
C SER A 117 4.65 5.14 -5.89
N VAL A 118 3.44 4.77 -6.31
CA VAL A 118 3.18 3.58 -7.11
C VAL A 118 2.59 4.01 -8.46
N ASP A 119 2.90 3.27 -9.51
CA ASP A 119 2.38 3.47 -10.86
C ASP A 119 0.96 2.89 -11.03
N SER A 120 0.55 2.02 -10.11
CA SER A 120 -0.75 1.37 -10.07
C SER A 120 -1.22 1.18 -8.63
N LEU A 121 -2.51 1.41 -8.37
CA LEU A 121 -3.13 1.06 -7.08
C LEU A 121 -3.16 -0.45 -6.84
N TYR A 122 -2.95 -1.28 -7.86
CA TYR A 122 -2.82 -2.74 -7.71
C TYR A 122 -1.42 -3.21 -7.33
N SER A 123 -0.54 -2.30 -6.90
CA SER A 123 0.81 -2.63 -6.47
C SER A 123 0.80 -3.65 -5.31
N PRO A 124 1.42 -4.84 -5.49
CA PRO A 124 1.55 -5.82 -4.42
C PRO A 124 2.27 -5.26 -3.18
N VAL A 125 3.22 -4.35 -3.37
CA VAL A 125 3.94 -3.68 -2.27
C VAL A 125 2.97 -2.91 -1.37
N LEU A 126 2.08 -2.12 -1.97
CA LEU A 126 1.10 -1.32 -1.22
C LEU A 126 0.18 -2.22 -0.38
N HIS A 127 -0.31 -3.30 -0.99
CA HIS A 127 -1.23 -4.20 -0.33
C HIS A 127 -0.55 -5.04 0.76
N SER A 128 0.68 -5.49 0.55
CA SER A 128 1.46 -6.20 1.57
C SER A 128 1.81 -5.32 2.78
N LEU A 129 2.08 -4.03 2.57
CA LEU A 129 2.35 -3.09 3.68
C LEU A 129 1.14 -2.95 4.62
N LEU A 130 -0.07 -2.90 4.06
CA LEU A 130 -1.32 -2.73 4.82
C LEU A 130 -1.75 -4.00 5.58
N GLU A 131 -1.14 -5.16 5.29
CA GLU A 131 -1.33 -6.38 6.07
C GLU A 131 -0.46 -6.41 7.34
N LEU A 132 0.56 -5.54 7.44
CA LEU A 132 1.38 -5.44 8.64
C LEU A 132 0.60 -4.77 9.77
N PRO A 133 0.80 -5.22 11.02
CA PRO A 133 0.16 -4.58 12.15
C PRO A 133 0.66 -3.15 12.34
N ASN A 134 -0.25 -2.25 12.74
CA ASN A 134 0.04 -0.84 13.01
C ASN A 134 0.64 -0.04 11.83
N ILE A 135 0.60 -0.57 10.60
CA ILE A 135 1.02 0.15 9.40
C ILE A 135 -0.20 0.66 8.65
N GLY A 136 -0.30 1.99 8.52
CA GLY A 136 -1.29 2.67 7.70
C GLY A 136 -0.66 3.31 6.46
N CYS A 137 -1.45 3.48 5.41
CA CYS A 137 -1.08 4.25 4.21
C CYS A 137 -2.15 5.31 3.91
N LYS A 138 -1.72 6.55 3.66
CA LYS A 138 -2.57 7.59 3.10
C LYS A 138 -2.25 7.72 1.61
N ILE A 139 -3.26 7.55 0.77
CA ILE A 139 -3.12 7.50 -0.69
C ILE A 139 -3.85 8.69 -1.29
N PHE A 140 -3.24 9.30 -2.30
CA PHE A 140 -3.84 10.37 -3.10
C PHE A 140 -3.21 10.36 -4.50
N PRO A 141 -3.96 10.79 -5.54
CA PRO A 141 -3.39 11.01 -6.87
C PRO A 141 -2.30 12.08 -6.81
N LYS A 142 -1.21 11.86 -7.56
CA LYS A 142 -0.15 12.86 -7.69
C LYS A 142 -0.66 14.05 -8.51
N GLU A 143 -0.40 15.27 -8.02
CA GLU A 143 -0.58 16.50 -8.78
C GLU A 143 0.58 16.65 -9.78
N ASP A 144 0.26 17.09 -11.00
CA ASP A 144 1.25 17.35 -12.06
C ASP A 144 2.06 18.64 -11.81
#